data_AF-A0A370TKK1-F1
#
_entry.id   AF-A0A370TKK1-F1
#
_cell.length_a   1.000
_cell.length_b   1.000
_cell.length_c   1.000
_cell.angle_alpha   90.00
_cell.angle_beta   90.00
_cell.angle_gamma   90.00
#
_symmetry.space_group_name_H-M   'P 1'
#
loop_
_entity.id
_entity.type
_entity.pdbx_description
1 polymer ?
#
loop_
_entity_poly.entity_id
_entity_poly.type
_entity_poly.pdbx_seq_one_letter_code
_entity_poly.pdbx_strand_id
1 'polypeptide(L)'
;MTAWASSFQSSFDSLSSPPSSDVALGYLIDFCLLHNVGCQYSAALAAALTFPSLTNASLPLPSFNDSCVSSQIATADISSPPRISQAPPSGHVDMKDEILQDFTLLPYYMTLSCSRRGIQSLICNTFFDPHIPCNLVSAWVQPIFEVLDPLIAKKDYTVLAMVLGRQRPNIVALWTGAIVTGMSQLYPTYCRNRLFPIEIHSAAWTDATQTFMSLDPRPLLGCDRIYRSDECRLLYLAGEELNSRLPICPWPPFGTTALSDTDICLVLGLRNGGKVRDPGFSSDTTKQSAYATVDDTITLDSPKETALVSETISAAMTQSIFGWLRSYGWPAAEKAIYSHSWIPSEGPDDESDDGPEDDVSDPGKAKYTSDKFERIAAWLEQCGK
;
A
#
# COMPACT_ATOMS: atom_id res chain seq x y z
N MET A 1 6.16 -56.78 18.42
CA MET A 1 6.04 -55.49 17.70
C MET A 1 4.78 -54.70 18.10
N THR A 2 4.39 -54.72 19.39
CA THR A 2 3.19 -54.01 19.89
C THR A 2 3.35 -53.47 21.32
N ALA A 3 4.58 -53.25 21.78
CA ALA A 3 4.86 -52.74 23.13
C ALA A 3 5.61 -51.40 23.16
N TRP A 4 5.95 -50.83 22.00
CA TRP A 4 6.67 -49.55 21.89
C TRP A 4 5.78 -48.36 21.52
N ALA A 5 4.54 -48.62 21.07
CA ALA A 5 3.58 -47.58 20.70
C ALA A 5 2.75 -47.07 21.89
N SER A 6 2.63 -47.83 22.99
CA SER A 6 1.86 -47.41 24.17
C SER A 6 2.64 -46.52 25.13
N SER A 7 3.97 -46.56 25.11
CA SER A 7 4.80 -45.75 26.03
C SER A 7 4.95 -44.29 25.60
N PHE A 8 4.70 -43.96 24.33
CA PHE A 8 4.71 -42.57 23.87
C PHE A 8 3.36 -41.87 24.09
N GLN A 9 2.27 -42.63 24.21
CA GLN A 9 0.94 -42.07 24.44
C GLN A 9 0.76 -41.54 25.87
N SER A 10 1.43 -42.13 26.87
CA SER A 10 1.20 -41.76 28.28
C SER A 10 2.04 -40.57 28.80
N SER A 11 2.89 -39.95 27.98
CA SER A 11 3.69 -38.78 28.41
C SER A 11 3.11 -37.43 27.95
N PHE A 12 2.19 -37.44 26.99
CA PHE A 12 1.51 -36.22 26.53
C PHE A 12 0.24 -35.90 27.33
N ASP A 13 -0.30 -36.84 28.11
CA ASP A 13 -1.53 -36.64 28.92
C ASP A 13 -1.35 -35.75 30.16
N SER A 14 -0.18 -35.14 30.34
CA SER A 14 -0.02 -33.94 31.16
C SER A 14 0.04 -32.70 30.27
N LEU A 15 -0.92 -32.55 29.35
CA LEU A 15 -1.07 -31.35 28.54
C LEU A 15 -1.40 -30.19 29.48
N SER A 16 -0.36 -29.48 29.92
CA SER A 16 -0.50 -28.17 30.54
C SER A 16 -1.38 -27.34 29.62
N SER A 17 -2.42 -26.71 30.17
CA SER A 17 -3.18 -25.70 29.43
C SER A 17 -2.22 -24.75 28.72
N PRO A 18 -2.50 -24.35 27.47
CA PRO A 18 -1.65 -23.39 26.78
C PRO A 18 -1.47 -22.15 27.67
N PRO A 19 -0.26 -21.56 27.69
CA PRO A 19 -0.01 -20.39 28.52
C PRO A 19 -0.98 -19.26 28.15
N SER A 20 -1.34 -18.42 29.13
CA SER A 20 -2.07 -17.18 28.83
C SER A 20 -1.24 -16.29 27.90
N SER A 21 -1.89 -15.33 27.24
CA SER A 21 -1.21 -14.37 26.35
C SER A 21 -0.04 -13.67 27.05
N ASP A 22 -0.22 -13.27 28.31
CA ASP A 22 0.82 -12.58 29.09
C ASP A 22 2.01 -13.50 29.41
N VAL A 23 1.75 -14.77 29.72
CA VAL A 23 2.81 -15.75 29.99
C VAL A 23 3.55 -16.13 28.71
N ALA A 24 2.82 -16.31 27.60
CA ALA A 24 3.42 -16.56 26.29
C ALA A 24 4.30 -15.39 25.83
N LEU A 25 3.87 -14.15 26.09
CA LEU A 25 4.67 -12.96 25.85
C LEU A 25 5.94 -12.96 26.70
N GLY A 26 5.85 -13.31 27.98
CA GLY A 26 7.02 -13.47 28.85
C GLY A 26 8.04 -14.44 28.24
N TYR A 27 7.60 -15.62 27.79
CA TYR A 27 8.47 -16.58 27.12
C TYR A 27 9.09 -16.06 25.82
N LEU A 28 8.34 -15.29 25.03
CA LEU A 28 8.85 -14.69 23.79
C LEU A 28 9.91 -13.62 24.07
N ILE A 29 9.71 -12.78 25.10
CA ILE A 29 10.69 -11.77 25.53
C ILE A 29 11.97 -12.46 25.99
N ASP A 30 11.85 -13.47 26.86
CA ASP A 30 13.00 -14.22 27.37
C ASP A 30 13.76 -14.90 26.23
N PHE A 31 13.05 -15.49 25.26
CA PHE A 31 13.65 -16.05 24.05
C PHE A 31 14.41 -14.99 23.23
N CYS A 32 13.80 -13.82 23.02
CA CYS A 32 14.43 -12.75 22.25
C CYS A 32 15.71 -12.23 22.91
N LEU A 33 15.68 -12.06 24.24
CA LEU A 33 16.83 -11.63 25.03
C LEU A 33 17.94 -12.70 25.05
N LEU A 34 17.58 -13.97 25.22
CA LEU A 34 18.54 -15.08 25.28
C LEU A 34 19.32 -15.23 23.96
N HIS A 35 18.64 -15.06 22.83
CA HIS A 35 19.24 -15.24 21.51
C HIS A 35 19.70 -13.92 20.86
N ASN A 36 19.52 -12.78 21.53
CA ASN A 36 19.81 -11.45 21.00
C ASN A 36 19.13 -11.18 19.63
N VAL A 37 17.88 -11.62 19.50
CA VAL A 37 17.08 -11.53 18.25
C VAL A 37 16.03 -10.42 18.31
N GLY A 38 16.30 -9.35 19.07
CA GLY A 38 15.38 -8.22 19.23
C GLY A 38 14.90 -7.65 17.89
N CYS A 39 15.81 -7.28 17.00
CA CYS A 39 15.42 -6.74 15.70
C CYS A 39 14.60 -7.72 14.83
N GLN A 40 14.62 -9.02 15.13
CA GLN A 40 13.86 -10.04 14.40
C GLN A 40 12.41 -10.17 14.90
N TYR A 41 12.09 -9.77 16.14
CA TYR A 41 10.71 -9.88 16.64
C TYR A 41 9.78 -8.95 15.84
N SER A 42 10.18 -7.71 15.55
CA SER A 42 9.35 -6.77 14.80
C SER A 42 9.11 -7.25 13.37
N ALA A 43 10.13 -7.85 12.74
CA ALA A 43 10.01 -8.47 11.43
C ALA A 43 9.09 -9.70 11.46
N ALA A 44 9.17 -10.54 12.50
CA ALA A 44 8.31 -11.70 12.69
C ALA A 44 6.85 -11.28 12.96
N LEU A 45 6.63 -10.25 13.80
CA LEU A 45 5.32 -9.66 14.04
C LEU A 45 4.74 -9.12 12.73
N ALA A 46 5.50 -8.33 11.98
CA ALA A 46 5.07 -7.81 10.69
C ALA A 46 4.73 -8.93 9.69
N ALA A 47 5.53 -9.98 9.61
CA ALA A 47 5.21 -11.17 8.82
C ALA A 47 3.87 -11.79 9.26
N ALA A 48 3.66 -11.98 10.57
CA ALA A 48 2.42 -12.53 11.11
C ALA A 48 1.18 -11.70 10.73
N LEU A 49 1.29 -10.36 10.73
CA LEU A 49 0.18 -9.48 10.31
C LEU A 49 -0.23 -9.69 8.85
N THR A 50 0.67 -10.19 8.03
CA THR A 50 0.37 -10.48 6.62
C THR A 50 -0.21 -11.87 6.39
N PHE A 51 -0.16 -12.78 7.39
CA PHE A 51 -0.63 -14.16 7.25
C PHE A 51 -2.09 -14.31 6.80
N PRO A 52 -3.05 -13.51 7.30
CA PRO A 52 -4.44 -13.59 6.84
C PRO A 52 -4.61 -13.29 5.33
N SER A 53 -3.60 -12.65 4.71
CA SER A 53 -3.57 -12.38 3.27
C SER A 53 -2.97 -13.52 2.43
N LEU A 54 -2.30 -14.49 3.06
CA LEU A 54 -1.72 -15.67 2.41
C LEU A 54 -2.82 -16.66 2.03
N THR A 55 -3.21 -16.71 0.76
CA THR A 55 -4.23 -17.67 0.32
C THR A 55 -3.73 -19.10 0.14
N ASN A 56 -2.41 -19.36 0.12
CA ASN A 56 -1.80 -20.69 -0.05
C ASN A 56 -0.27 -20.65 0.17
N ALA A 57 0.23 -19.96 1.19
CA ALA A 57 1.68 -19.84 1.35
C ALA A 57 2.27 -21.03 2.12
N SER A 58 3.26 -21.68 1.51
CA SER A 58 4.24 -22.45 2.27
C SER A 58 5.23 -21.44 2.84
N LEU A 59 5.15 -21.16 4.14
CA LEU A 59 6.20 -20.40 4.81
C LEU A 59 7.48 -21.23 4.67
N PRO A 60 8.53 -20.74 3.97
CA PRO A 60 9.81 -21.41 4.06
C PRO A 60 10.19 -21.37 5.53
N LEU A 61 10.31 -22.54 6.17
CA LEU A 61 10.94 -22.57 7.49
C LEU A 61 12.30 -21.89 7.34
N PRO A 62 12.71 -21.05 8.31
CA PRO A 62 14.03 -20.44 8.27
C PRO A 62 15.03 -21.56 7.99
N SER A 63 15.70 -21.52 6.83
CA SER A 63 16.86 -22.37 6.64
C SER A 63 17.87 -21.79 7.62
N PHE A 64 18.12 -22.49 8.71
CA PHE A 64 19.28 -22.25 9.56
C PHE A 64 20.51 -22.48 8.67
N ASN A 65 20.90 -21.47 7.90
CA ASN A 65 22.21 -21.44 7.29
C ASN A 65 23.16 -21.22 8.45
N ASP A 66 23.73 -22.32 8.93
CA ASP A 66 24.68 -22.41 10.05
C ASP A 66 25.87 -21.42 9.93
N SER A 67 26.08 -20.80 8.77
CA SER A 67 27.22 -19.89 8.55
C SER A 67 27.19 -18.58 9.34
N CYS A 68 26.02 -18.03 9.71
CA CYS A 68 26.00 -16.73 10.42
C CYS A 68 26.18 -16.91 11.94
N VAL A 69 25.67 -18.00 12.50
CA VAL A 69 25.73 -18.28 13.94
C VAL A 69 27.01 -19.04 14.32
N SER A 70 27.56 -19.87 13.42
CA SER A 70 28.76 -20.66 13.73
C SER A 70 30.04 -19.81 13.83
N SER A 71 30.12 -18.67 13.13
CA SER A 71 31.30 -17.80 13.18
C SER A 71 31.48 -17.03 14.49
N GLN A 72 30.48 -16.97 15.38
CA GLN A 72 30.62 -16.36 16.71
C GLN A 72 30.73 -17.40 17.84
N ILE A 73 30.32 -18.65 17.61
CA ILE A 73 30.40 -19.71 18.63
C ILE A 73 31.78 -20.40 18.63
N ALA A 74 32.53 -20.34 17.53
CA ALA A 74 33.80 -21.08 17.39
C ALA A 74 35.00 -20.56 18.21
N THR A 75 34.85 -19.53 19.06
CA THR A 75 35.95 -19.06 19.95
C THR A 75 35.54 -18.83 21.41
N ALA A 76 34.38 -19.32 21.85
CA ALA A 76 34.04 -19.26 23.28
C ALA A 76 34.56 -20.53 23.98
N ASP A 77 35.82 -20.48 24.42
CA ASP A 77 36.38 -21.44 25.38
C ASP A 77 35.49 -21.52 26.63
N ILE A 78 34.96 -22.71 26.92
CA ILE A 78 33.92 -23.02 27.94
C ILE A 78 34.49 -22.96 29.40
N SER A 79 35.46 -22.10 29.70
CA SER A 79 36.07 -22.06 31.04
C SER A 79 36.43 -20.68 31.60
N SER A 80 35.66 -19.64 31.26
CA SER A 80 35.80 -18.32 31.91
C SER A 80 34.48 -17.85 32.53
N PRO A 81 34.46 -17.39 33.80
CA PRO A 81 33.28 -16.73 34.35
C PRO A 81 33.01 -15.40 33.62
N PRO A 82 31.75 -14.93 33.57
CA PRO A 82 31.38 -13.76 32.78
C PRO A 82 32.11 -12.52 33.31
N ARG A 83 32.94 -11.91 32.48
CA ARG A 83 33.61 -10.65 32.77
C ARG A 83 32.58 -9.53 32.71
N ILE A 84 32.15 -9.03 33.87
CA ILE A 84 31.44 -7.76 34.00
C ILE A 84 32.40 -6.65 33.58
N SER A 85 32.16 -6.05 32.41
CA SER A 85 32.79 -4.82 31.89
C SER A 85 32.08 -4.55 30.55
N GLN A 86 31.41 -3.43 30.26
CA GLN A 86 31.47 -2.06 30.76
C GLN A 86 30.06 -1.43 30.65
N ALA A 87 29.80 -0.36 31.41
CA ALA A 87 28.54 0.37 31.39
C ALA A 87 28.16 0.84 29.97
N PRO A 88 26.88 0.74 29.56
CA PRO A 88 26.45 1.25 28.27
C PRO A 88 26.46 2.78 28.27
N PRO A 89 26.80 3.43 27.14
CA PRO A 89 26.67 4.86 26.99
C PRO A 89 25.21 5.27 27.19
N SER A 90 24.99 6.32 27.97
CA SER A 90 23.68 6.86 28.33
C SER A 90 22.85 7.19 27.08
N GLY A 91 21.82 6.39 26.82
CA GLY A 91 20.88 6.61 25.71
C GLY A 91 20.16 5.36 25.20
N HIS A 92 20.59 4.15 25.56
CA HIS A 92 19.93 2.92 25.10
C HIS A 92 18.63 2.67 25.89
N VAL A 93 17.48 2.70 25.20
CA VAL A 93 16.24 2.14 25.73
C VAL A 93 16.46 0.63 25.92
N ASP A 94 15.95 0.06 27.02
CA ASP A 94 16.05 -1.38 27.29
C ASP A 94 15.25 -2.13 26.21
N MET A 95 15.87 -3.10 25.52
CA MET A 95 15.24 -3.93 24.49
C MET A 95 13.94 -4.57 25.01
N LYS A 96 13.88 -4.89 26.30
CA LYS A 96 12.66 -5.38 26.93
C LYS A 96 11.53 -4.34 26.95
N ASP A 97 11.86 -3.08 27.21
CA ASP A 97 10.89 -1.99 27.24
C ASP A 97 10.36 -1.68 25.82
N GLU A 98 11.20 -1.77 24.79
CA GLU A 98 10.77 -1.64 23.38
C GLU A 98 9.79 -2.75 22.99
N ILE A 99 10.11 -4.01 23.31
CA ILE A 99 9.21 -5.13 23.06
C ILE A 99 7.89 -4.91 23.80
N LEU A 100 7.93 -4.61 25.10
CA LEU A 100 6.72 -4.39 25.89
C LEU A 100 5.86 -3.25 25.33
N GLN A 101 6.48 -2.16 24.86
CA GLN A 101 5.77 -1.06 24.22
C GLN A 101 5.05 -1.52 22.94
N ASP A 102 5.71 -2.28 22.07
CA ASP A 102 5.09 -2.83 20.87
C ASP A 102 3.92 -3.77 21.20
N PHE A 103 4.03 -4.54 22.28
CA PHE A 103 2.97 -5.44 22.74
C PHE A 103 1.74 -4.71 23.29
N THR A 104 1.88 -3.49 23.80
CA THR A 104 0.69 -2.67 24.15
C THR A 104 -0.18 -2.37 22.93
N LEU A 105 0.42 -2.29 21.74
CA LEU A 105 -0.25 -2.05 20.47
C LEU A 105 -0.68 -3.36 19.77
N LEU A 106 -0.34 -4.53 20.31
CA LEU A 106 -0.65 -5.82 19.69
C LEU A 106 -2.14 -6.00 19.39
N PRO A 107 -3.11 -5.67 20.29
CA PRO A 107 -4.53 -5.82 19.96
C PRO A 107 -4.94 -4.98 18.74
N TYR A 108 -4.36 -3.81 18.59
CA TYR A 108 -4.60 -2.93 17.45
C TYR A 108 -4.04 -3.55 16.16
N TYR A 109 -2.80 -4.04 16.18
CA TYR A 109 -2.20 -4.72 15.02
C TYR A 109 -2.93 -6.01 14.65
N MET A 110 -3.32 -6.83 15.63
CA MET A 110 -4.14 -8.02 15.38
C MET A 110 -5.47 -7.66 14.73
N THR A 111 -6.13 -6.60 15.19
CA THR A 111 -7.38 -6.14 14.56
C THR A 111 -7.16 -5.70 13.12
N LEU A 112 -6.07 -4.96 12.85
CA LEU A 112 -5.70 -4.57 11.48
C LEU A 112 -5.44 -5.79 10.59
N SER A 113 -4.78 -6.82 11.11
CA SER A 113 -4.49 -8.06 10.37
C SER A 113 -5.74 -8.83 9.96
N CYS A 114 -6.83 -8.72 10.72
CA CYS A 114 -8.12 -9.31 10.35
C CYS A 114 -8.70 -8.68 9.06
N SER A 115 -8.29 -7.45 8.70
CA SER A 115 -8.66 -6.81 7.44
C SER A 115 -7.68 -7.20 6.33
N ARG A 116 -7.93 -8.33 5.67
CA ARG A 116 -7.13 -8.76 4.51
C ARG A 116 -7.02 -7.69 3.42
N ARG A 117 -8.16 -7.07 3.08
CA ARG A 117 -8.19 -5.97 2.11
C ARG A 117 -7.46 -4.73 2.63
N GLY A 118 -7.52 -4.48 3.94
CA GLY A 118 -6.78 -3.41 4.61
C GLY A 118 -5.28 -3.54 4.44
N ILE A 119 -4.71 -4.70 4.81
CA ILE A 119 -3.27 -4.97 4.65
C ILE A 119 -2.86 -4.86 3.18
N GLN A 120 -3.64 -5.45 2.27
CA GLN A 120 -3.36 -5.35 0.83
C GLN A 120 -3.39 -3.90 0.33
N SER A 121 -4.38 -3.13 0.78
CA SER A 121 -4.53 -1.71 0.44
C SER A 121 -3.36 -0.88 0.98
N LEU A 122 -2.94 -1.10 2.22
CA LEU A 122 -1.79 -0.41 2.82
C LEU A 122 -0.50 -0.69 2.07
N ILE A 123 -0.23 -1.95 1.71
CA ILE A 123 0.97 -2.30 0.95
C ILE A 123 0.93 -1.66 -0.45
N CYS A 124 -0.18 -1.82 -1.18
CA CYS A 124 -0.35 -1.21 -2.51
C CYS A 124 -0.33 0.32 -2.47
N ASN A 125 -0.67 0.94 -1.33
CA ASN A 125 -0.62 2.38 -1.16
C ASN A 125 0.77 2.97 -1.44
N THR A 126 1.83 2.17 -1.32
CA THR A 126 3.21 2.58 -1.62
C THR A 126 3.39 3.14 -3.04
N PHE A 127 2.53 2.72 -3.97
CA PHE A 127 2.54 3.18 -5.36
C PHE A 127 1.65 4.39 -5.63
N PHE A 128 0.85 4.82 -4.63
CA PHE A 128 -0.11 5.91 -4.76
C PHE A 128 0.50 7.25 -4.35
N ASP A 129 0.20 8.31 -5.11
CA ASP A 129 0.50 9.70 -4.81
C ASP A 129 -0.76 10.58 -5.05
N PRO A 130 -1.28 11.27 -4.03
CA PRO A 130 -2.51 12.06 -4.18
C PRO A 130 -2.45 13.19 -5.22
N HIS A 131 -1.28 13.60 -5.67
CA HIS A 131 -1.09 14.74 -6.57
C HIS A 131 -1.01 14.34 -8.05
N ILE A 132 -0.90 13.06 -8.36
CA ILE A 132 -0.88 12.60 -9.75
C ILE A 132 -2.33 12.37 -10.21
N PRO A 133 -2.78 13.01 -11.30
CA PRO A 133 -4.12 12.76 -11.82
C PRO A 133 -4.24 11.40 -12.50
N CYS A 134 -5.46 10.89 -12.61
CA CYS A 134 -5.78 9.56 -13.15
C CYS A 134 -5.20 9.28 -14.54
N ASN A 135 -5.01 10.31 -15.38
CA ASN A 135 -4.46 10.18 -16.73
C ASN A 135 -2.92 10.06 -16.77
N LEU A 136 -2.22 10.33 -15.68
CA LEU A 136 -0.75 10.27 -15.59
C LEU A 136 -0.24 9.07 -14.80
N VAL A 137 -1.13 8.21 -14.31
CA VAL A 137 -0.79 7.07 -13.44
C VAL A 137 0.19 6.11 -14.10
N SER A 138 0.02 5.78 -15.38
CA SER A 138 0.96 4.90 -16.10
C SER A 138 2.40 5.44 -16.07
N ALA A 139 2.57 6.76 -16.31
CA ALA A 139 3.88 7.40 -16.29
C ALA A 139 4.49 7.46 -14.89
N TRP A 140 3.65 7.51 -13.86
CA TRP A 140 4.08 7.46 -12.47
C TRP A 140 4.52 6.06 -12.04
N VAL A 141 3.74 5.01 -12.34
CA VAL A 141 4.00 3.66 -11.81
C VAL A 141 5.05 2.87 -12.59
N GLN A 142 5.21 3.14 -13.90
CA GLN A 142 6.20 2.45 -14.73
C GLN A 142 7.64 2.55 -14.18
N PRO A 143 8.20 3.74 -13.88
CA PRO A 143 9.56 3.85 -13.38
C PRO A 143 9.72 3.18 -12.01
N ILE A 144 8.66 3.15 -11.18
CA ILE A 144 8.69 2.42 -9.91
C ILE A 144 8.92 0.93 -10.18
N PHE A 145 8.16 0.34 -11.11
CA PHE A 145 8.32 -1.06 -11.48
C PHE A 145 9.66 -1.38 -12.13
N GLU A 146 10.20 -0.49 -12.97
CA GLU A 146 11.54 -0.65 -13.57
C GLU A 146 12.64 -0.72 -12.50
N VAL A 147 12.47 -0.05 -11.36
CA VAL A 147 13.38 -0.12 -10.21
C VAL A 147 13.15 -1.39 -9.38
N LEU A 148 11.90 -1.75 -9.12
CA LEU A 148 11.57 -2.87 -8.21
C LEU A 148 11.76 -4.25 -8.85
N ASP A 149 11.48 -4.41 -10.14
CA ASP A 149 11.53 -5.71 -10.81
C ASP A 149 12.90 -6.39 -10.76
N PRO A 150 14.03 -5.70 -11.04
CA PRO A 150 15.35 -6.30 -10.92
C PRO A 150 15.67 -6.73 -9.49
N LEU A 151 15.24 -5.96 -8.48
CA LEU A 151 15.46 -6.28 -7.06
C LEU A 151 14.68 -7.53 -6.66
N ILE A 152 13.42 -7.62 -7.08
CA ILE A 152 12.57 -8.78 -6.83
C ILE A 152 13.11 -10.02 -7.55
N ALA A 153 13.51 -9.90 -8.82
CA ALA A 153 14.05 -11.01 -9.61
C ALA A 153 15.37 -11.56 -9.05
N LYS A 154 16.26 -10.67 -8.57
CA LYS A 154 17.53 -11.04 -7.92
C LYS A 154 17.36 -11.48 -6.47
N LYS A 155 16.16 -11.35 -5.89
CA LYS A 155 15.87 -11.54 -4.46
C LYS A 155 16.72 -10.65 -3.56
N ASP A 156 17.04 -9.44 -4.02
CA ASP A 156 17.75 -8.42 -3.24
C ASP A 156 16.78 -7.71 -2.29
N TYR A 157 16.31 -8.46 -1.30
CA TYR A 157 15.28 -8.04 -0.39
C TYR A 157 15.73 -6.95 0.59
N THR A 158 17.03 -6.88 0.87
CA THR A 158 17.62 -5.83 1.71
C THR A 158 17.48 -4.48 1.00
N VAL A 159 17.94 -4.37 -0.25
CA VAL A 159 17.79 -3.12 -1.02
C VAL A 159 16.32 -2.81 -1.28
N LEU A 160 15.50 -3.82 -1.57
CA LEU A 160 14.05 -3.64 -1.74
C LEU A 160 13.41 -2.99 -0.50
N ALA A 161 13.66 -3.52 0.70
CA ALA A 161 13.12 -2.97 1.94
C ALA A 161 13.60 -1.54 2.19
N MET A 162 14.87 -1.24 1.90
CA MET A 162 15.40 0.12 2.06
C MET A 162 14.76 1.12 1.08
N VAL A 163 14.59 0.75 -0.19
CA VAL A 163 13.94 1.62 -1.19
C VAL A 163 12.50 1.91 -0.80
N LEU A 164 11.74 0.90 -0.39
CA LEU A 164 10.36 1.04 0.06
C LEU A 164 10.27 1.86 1.35
N GLY A 165 11.21 1.67 2.27
CA GLY A 165 11.29 2.41 3.53
C GLY A 165 11.59 3.88 3.37
N ARG A 166 12.41 4.26 2.39
CA ARG A 166 12.69 5.66 2.07
C ARG A 166 11.47 6.37 1.46
N GLN A 167 10.65 5.66 0.70
CA GLN A 167 9.44 6.22 0.10
C GLN A 167 8.32 6.40 1.13
N ARG A 168 8.06 5.36 1.94
CA ARG A 168 6.92 5.28 2.86
C ARG A 168 7.34 4.61 4.19
N PRO A 169 7.96 5.34 5.13
CA PRO A 169 8.46 4.77 6.38
C PRO A 169 7.35 4.12 7.21
N ASN A 170 6.13 4.68 7.20
CA ASN A 170 5.01 4.18 7.99
C ASN A 170 4.54 2.76 7.58
N ILE A 171 4.81 2.35 6.34
CA ILE A 171 4.32 1.09 5.76
C ILE A 171 5.48 0.09 5.55
N VAL A 172 6.73 0.50 5.79
CA VAL A 172 7.93 -0.34 5.56
C VAL A 172 7.87 -1.66 6.35
N ALA A 173 7.36 -1.63 7.58
CA ALA A 173 7.22 -2.82 8.40
C ALA A 173 6.33 -3.87 7.70
N LEU A 174 5.20 -3.46 7.12
CA LEU A 174 4.31 -4.35 6.37
C LEU A 174 5.00 -4.92 5.12
N TRP A 175 5.82 -4.12 4.43
CA TRP A 175 6.64 -4.62 3.32
C TRP A 175 7.70 -5.62 3.77
N THR A 176 8.36 -5.39 4.91
CA THR A 176 9.28 -6.36 5.51
C THR A 176 8.56 -7.68 5.79
N GLY A 177 7.34 -7.61 6.35
CA GLY A 177 6.49 -8.78 6.54
C GLY A 177 6.14 -9.49 5.23
N ALA A 178 5.77 -8.74 4.19
CA ALA A 178 5.48 -9.27 2.86
C ALA A 178 6.71 -9.90 2.19
N ILE A 179 7.91 -9.36 2.42
CA ILE A 179 9.17 -9.92 1.94
C ILE A 179 9.46 -11.26 2.63
N VAL A 180 9.38 -11.29 3.97
CA VAL A 180 9.64 -12.51 4.77
C VAL A 180 8.68 -13.64 4.38
N THR A 181 7.42 -13.30 4.10
CA THR A 181 6.39 -14.26 3.67
C THR A 181 6.40 -14.58 2.18
N GLY A 182 7.26 -13.94 1.38
CA GLY A 182 7.35 -14.15 -0.07
C GLY A 182 6.24 -13.49 -0.89
N MET A 183 5.39 -12.66 -0.28
CA MET A 183 4.33 -11.92 -0.97
C MET A 183 4.79 -10.66 -1.71
N SER A 184 6.05 -10.25 -1.56
CA SER A 184 6.59 -9.05 -2.22
C SER A 184 6.41 -9.04 -3.76
N GLN A 185 6.24 -10.20 -4.39
CA GLN A 185 6.01 -10.34 -5.84
C GLN A 185 4.55 -10.13 -6.26
N LEU A 186 3.60 -10.33 -5.34
CA LEU A 186 2.17 -10.30 -5.64
C LEU A 186 1.66 -8.86 -5.82
N TYR A 187 2.11 -7.94 -4.98
CA TYR A 187 1.59 -6.57 -4.95
C TYR A 187 1.91 -5.75 -6.21
N PRO A 188 3.14 -5.78 -6.78
CA PRO A 188 3.41 -5.17 -8.08
C PRO A 188 2.51 -5.74 -9.18
N THR A 189 2.25 -7.05 -9.14
CA THR A 189 1.35 -7.72 -10.10
C THR A 189 -0.09 -7.22 -9.98
N TYR A 190 -0.60 -7.03 -8.78
CA TYR A 190 -1.93 -6.41 -8.58
C TYR A 190 -2.01 -5.01 -9.19
N CYS A 191 -1.03 -4.16 -8.92
CA CYS A 191 -1.02 -2.80 -9.45
C CYS A 191 -0.90 -2.75 -10.97
N ARG A 192 -0.10 -3.63 -11.58
CA ARG A 192 -0.04 -3.80 -13.05
C ARG A 192 -1.38 -4.24 -13.64
N ASN A 193 -2.11 -5.07 -12.91
CA ASN A 193 -3.45 -5.51 -13.28
C ASN A 193 -4.54 -4.46 -12.93
N ARG A 194 -4.14 -3.20 -12.71
CA ARG A 194 -5.03 -2.05 -12.46
C ARG A 194 -5.80 -2.16 -11.13
N LEU A 195 -5.29 -2.95 -10.19
CA LEU A 195 -5.90 -3.12 -8.87
C LEU A 195 -5.13 -2.29 -7.84
N PHE A 196 -5.77 -1.19 -7.43
CA PHE A 196 -5.34 -0.35 -6.32
C PHE A 196 -6.43 -0.38 -5.25
N PRO A 197 -6.42 -1.38 -4.36
CA PRO A 197 -7.48 -1.53 -3.37
C PRO A 197 -7.49 -0.32 -2.41
N ILE A 198 -8.68 0.18 -2.11
CA ILE A 198 -8.92 1.27 -1.16
C ILE A 198 -9.67 0.68 0.04
N GLU A 199 -9.18 0.96 1.25
CA GLU A 199 -9.84 0.55 2.49
C GLU A 199 -9.68 1.67 3.54
N ILE A 200 -10.67 2.58 3.61
CA ILE A 200 -10.54 3.81 4.38
C ILE A 200 -10.34 3.54 5.88
N HIS A 201 -10.89 2.45 6.43
CA HIS A 201 -10.74 2.18 7.86
C HIS A 201 -9.27 1.90 8.22
N SER A 202 -8.59 1.08 7.42
CA SER A 202 -7.16 0.81 7.55
C SER A 202 -6.32 2.04 7.26
N ALA A 203 -6.74 2.85 6.28
CA ALA A 203 -6.13 4.13 5.96
C ALA A 203 -6.17 5.08 7.17
N ALA A 204 -7.35 5.29 7.76
CA ALA A 204 -7.56 6.15 8.92
C ALA A 204 -6.83 5.63 10.16
N TRP A 205 -6.81 4.30 10.35
CA TRP A 205 -6.11 3.67 11.45
C TRP A 205 -4.61 3.93 11.40
N THR A 206 -4.01 3.87 10.22
CA THR A 206 -2.55 3.96 10.03
C THR A 206 -2.06 5.35 9.60
N ASP A 207 -2.96 6.34 9.62
CA ASP A 207 -2.70 7.69 9.11
C ASP A 207 -2.13 7.68 7.67
N ALA A 208 -2.66 6.78 6.84
CA ALA A 208 -2.27 6.62 5.45
C ALA A 208 -3.31 7.26 4.53
N THR A 209 -2.88 8.07 3.57
CA THR A 209 -3.75 8.53 2.49
C THR A 209 -3.78 7.49 1.37
N GLN A 210 -4.94 6.91 1.07
CA GLN A 210 -5.12 5.89 0.02
C GLN A 210 -5.96 6.34 -1.18
N THR A 211 -6.66 7.47 -1.04
CA THR A 211 -7.50 8.03 -2.10
C THR A 211 -7.50 9.54 -1.99
N PHE A 212 -7.63 10.20 -3.13
CA PHE A 212 -7.79 11.65 -3.17
C PHE A 212 -9.01 12.12 -2.38
N MET A 213 -10.04 11.28 -2.22
CA MET A 213 -11.27 11.60 -1.50
C MET A 213 -11.03 11.99 -0.04
N SER A 214 -9.95 11.51 0.58
CA SER A 214 -9.59 11.81 1.97
C SER A 214 -8.78 13.11 2.14
N LEU A 215 -8.44 13.81 1.06
CA LEU A 215 -7.69 15.06 1.12
C LEU A 215 -8.61 16.27 1.32
N ASP A 216 -8.05 17.32 1.91
CA ASP A 216 -8.71 18.62 2.00
C ASP A 216 -8.99 19.24 0.62
N PRO A 217 -10.14 19.92 0.47
CA PRO A 217 -10.49 20.62 -0.76
C PRO A 217 -9.56 21.80 -1.02
N ARG A 218 -9.30 22.09 -2.30
CA ARG A 218 -8.41 23.18 -2.71
C ARG A 218 -9.23 24.38 -3.18
N PRO A 219 -9.10 25.56 -2.54
CA PRO A 219 -9.88 26.72 -2.97
C PRO A 219 -9.44 27.19 -4.36
N LEU A 220 -10.40 27.39 -5.26
CA LEU A 220 -10.19 28.10 -6.52
C LEU A 220 -10.47 29.59 -6.32
N LEU A 221 -9.59 30.44 -6.87
CA LEU A 221 -9.79 31.89 -6.93
C LEU A 221 -10.73 32.21 -8.11
N GLY A 222 -12.03 32.14 -7.87
CA GLY A 222 -13.07 32.37 -8.89
C GLY A 222 -14.37 31.65 -8.51
N CYS A 223 -15.52 32.30 -8.69
CA CYS A 223 -16.81 31.83 -8.16
C CYS A 223 -17.58 30.88 -9.08
N ASP A 224 -17.04 30.46 -10.22
CA ASP A 224 -17.80 29.76 -11.27
C ASP A 224 -17.29 28.36 -11.61
N ARG A 225 -16.17 27.91 -11.01
CA ARG A 225 -15.58 26.60 -11.27
C ARG A 225 -15.15 25.89 -9.98
N ILE A 226 -15.18 24.57 -10.03
CA ILE A 226 -14.72 23.67 -8.96
C ILE A 226 -13.73 22.65 -9.54
N TYR A 227 -12.75 22.20 -8.75
CA TYR A 227 -11.94 21.05 -9.14
C TYR A 227 -12.83 19.82 -9.25
N ARG A 228 -12.66 19.00 -10.30
CA ARG A 228 -13.40 17.73 -10.41
C ARG A 228 -13.20 16.82 -9.21
N SER A 229 -12.03 16.87 -8.59
CA SER A 229 -11.77 16.16 -7.33
C SER A 229 -12.67 16.64 -6.19
N ASP A 230 -12.92 17.94 -6.10
CA ASP A 230 -13.76 18.53 -5.04
C ASP A 230 -15.24 18.31 -5.38
N GLU A 231 -15.60 18.31 -6.66
CA GLU A 231 -16.91 17.85 -7.14
C GLU A 231 -17.19 16.41 -6.72
N CYS A 232 -16.24 15.48 -6.92
CA CYS A 232 -16.38 14.11 -6.45
C CYS A 232 -16.62 14.01 -4.94
N ARG A 233 -15.86 14.76 -4.13
CA ARG A 233 -16.04 14.77 -2.68
C ARG A 233 -17.42 15.28 -2.29
N LEU A 234 -17.91 16.34 -2.92
CA LEU A 234 -19.23 16.89 -2.66
C LEU A 234 -20.34 15.93 -3.06
N LEU A 235 -20.24 15.26 -4.23
CA LEU A 235 -21.22 14.26 -4.66
C LEU A 235 -21.29 13.08 -3.69
N TYR A 236 -20.13 12.60 -3.23
CA TYR A 236 -20.05 11.52 -2.24
C TYR A 236 -20.66 11.94 -0.89
N LEU A 237 -20.30 13.13 -0.39
CA LEU A 237 -20.82 13.64 0.89
C LEU A 237 -22.31 14.00 0.84
N ALA A 238 -22.80 14.46 -0.31
CA ALA A 238 -24.22 14.70 -0.55
C ALA A 238 -25.02 13.39 -0.57
N GLY A 239 -24.37 12.25 -0.78
CA GLY A 239 -25.01 10.94 -0.83
C GLY A 239 -25.93 10.78 -2.04
N GLU A 240 -25.60 11.43 -3.16
CA GLU A 240 -26.35 11.27 -4.42
C GLU A 240 -26.43 9.78 -4.79
N GLU A 241 -27.57 9.31 -5.31
CA GLU A 241 -27.88 7.87 -5.41
C GLU A 241 -26.76 7.07 -6.11
N LEU A 242 -26.27 7.56 -7.25
CA LEU A 242 -25.22 6.92 -8.05
C LEU A 242 -23.80 7.14 -7.49
N ASN A 243 -23.60 8.14 -6.63
CA ASN A 243 -22.30 8.52 -6.06
C ASN A 243 -22.19 8.23 -4.55
N SER A 244 -23.14 7.50 -3.98
CA SER A 244 -23.19 7.10 -2.56
C SER A 244 -22.05 6.17 -2.13
N ARG A 245 -21.39 5.52 -3.09
CA ARG A 245 -20.19 4.69 -2.88
C ARG A 245 -18.95 5.43 -3.31
N LEU A 246 -17.83 5.16 -2.64
CA LEU A 246 -16.54 5.72 -3.04
C LEU A 246 -16.15 5.31 -4.46
N PRO A 247 -15.42 6.17 -5.18
CA PRO A 247 -14.74 5.77 -6.40
C PRO A 247 -13.77 4.63 -6.11
N ILE A 248 -13.75 3.63 -6.99
CA ILE A 248 -12.75 2.54 -6.95
C ILE A 248 -11.36 3.07 -7.37
N CYS A 249 -11.32 4.13 -8.17
CA CYS A 249 -10.10 4.82 -8.55
C CYS A 249 -9.56 5.69 -7.40
N PRO A 250 -8.33 5.47 -6.92
CA PRO A 250 -7.75 6.28 -5.84
C PRO A 250 -7.21 7.62 -6.32
N TRP A 251 -6.98 7.78 -7.62
CA TRP A 251 -6.35 8.96 -8.22
C TRP A 251 -7.40 10.01 -8.60
N PRO A 252 -7.11 11.31 -8.39
CA PRO A 252 -8.06 12.37 -8.68
C PRO A 252 -8.33 12.51 -10.18
N PRO A 253 -9.56 12.90 -10.58
CA PRO A 253 -9.82 13.35 -11.93
C PRO A 253 -9.06 14.67 -12.20
N PHE A 254 -8.60 14.87 -13.43
CA PHE A 254 -7.91 16.10 -13.82
C PHE A 254 -8.89 17.24 -14.11
N GLY A 255 -8.42 18.48 -13.94
CA GLY A 255 -9.11 19.69 -14.36
C GLY A 255 -10.27 20.12 -13.45
N THR A 256 -11.11 21.00 -14.00
CA THR A 256 -12.21 21.68 -13.30
C THR A 256 -13.51 21.59 -14.08
N THR A 257 -14.63 21.70 -13.40
CA THR A 257 -15.98 21.79 -13.97
C THR A 257 -16.59 23.15 -13.62
N ALA A 258 -17.38 23.73 -14.54
CA ALA A 258 -18.17 24.91 -14.23
C ALA A 258 -19.31 24.54 -13.27
N LEU A 259 -19.64 25.39 -12.29
CA LEU A 259 -20.70 25.11 -11.31
C LEU A 259 -22.10 24.94 -11.95
N SER A 260 -22.33 25.51 -13.15
CA SER A 260 -23.56 25.28 -13.91
C SER A 260 -23.69 23.88 -14.48
N ASP A 261 -22.56 23.19 -14.62
CA ASP A 261 -22.42 21.91 -15.30
C ASP A 261 -22.17 20.76 -14.30
N THR A 262 -22.17 21.06 -13.00
CA THR A 262 -22.02 20.05 -11.95
C THR A 262 -23.37 19.42 -11.59
N ASP A 263 -23.35 18.13 -11.30
CA ASP A 263 -24.54 17.37 -10.84
C ASP A 263 -24.86 17.59 -9.35
N ILE A 264 -24.19 18.55 -8.70
CA ILE A 264 -24.34 18.82 -7.27
C ILE A 264 -25.64 19.59 -7.01
N CYS A 265 -26.63 18.96 -6.37
CA CYS A 265 -27.89 19.62 -5.97
C CYS A 265 -27.74 20.69 -4.85
N LEU A 266 -26.53 20.91 -4.31
CA LEU A 266 -26.26 21.81 -3.18
C LEU A 266 -26.25 23.33 -3.49
N VAL A 267 -26.88 23.78 -4.58
CA VAL A 267 -27.05 25.21 -4.87
C VAL A 267 -27.91 25.93 -3.79
N LEU A 268 -28.65 25.18 -2.95
CA LEU A 268 -29.47 25.75 -1.87
C LEU A 268 -28.80 25.83 -0.49
N GLY A 269 -27.71 25.10 -0.22
CA GLY A 269 -27.05 25.05 1.09
C GLY A 269 -25.84 25.97 1.26
N LEU A 270 -25.04 26.14 0.19
CA LEU A 270 -23.82 26.97 0.21
C LEU A 270 -24.09 28.48 0.16
N ARG A 271 -25.31 28.89 -0.20
CA ARG A 271 -25.73 30.30 -0.18
C ARG A 271 -25.87 30.89 1.23
N ASN A 272 -25.87 30.04 2.27
CA ASN A 272 -26.06 30.45 3.67
C ASN A 272 -24.76 30.53 4.49
N GLY A 273 -23.57 30.41 3.88
CA GLY A 273 -22.29 30.70 4.56
C GLY A 273 -21.94 29.75 5.71
N GLY A 274 -22.59 28.59 5.82
CA GLY A 274 -22.28 27.58 6.82
C GLY A 274 -20.98 26.85 6.46
N LYS A 275 -19.89 27.18 7.16
CA LYS A 275 -18.67 26.37 7.11
C LYS A 275 -18.92 25.06 7.87
N VAL A 276 -19.18 23.98 7.16
CA VAL A 276 -19.06 22.64 7.73
C VAL A 276 -17.59 22.28 7.68
N ARG A 277 -16.94 22.29 8.85
CA ARG A 277 -15.56 21.85 9.02
C ARG A 277 -15.63 20.44 9.58
N ASP A 278 -15.24 19.46 8.79
CA ASP A 278 -14.91 18.13 9.31
C ASP A 278 -13.58 18.28 10.08
N PRO A 279 -13.53 17.97 11.38
CA PRO A 279 -12.31 18.09 12.16
C PRO A 279 -11.19 17.15 11.68
N GLY A 280 -11.52 16.14 10.86
CA GLY A 280 -10.61 15.03 10.57
C GLY A 280 -10.29 14.24 11.84
N PHE A 281 -9.80 13.01 11.67
CA PHE A 281 -9.22 12.28 12.78
C PHE A 281 -7.76 12.71 12.93
N SER A 282 -7.48 13.57 13.92
CA SER A 282 -6.12 13.92 14.32
C SER A 282 -5.63 12.92 15.36
N SER A 283 -4.79 11.97 14.97
CA SER A 283 -3.97 11.26 15.95
C SER A 283 -2.82 12.18 16.35
N ASP A 284 -2.87 12.72 17.56
CA ASP A 284 -1.69 13.26 18.24
C ASP A 284 -0.75 12.09 18.58
N THR A 285 -0.02 11.60 17.59
CA THR A 285 1.17 10.75 17.79
C THR A 285 2.43 11.60 17.67
N THR A 286 2.47 12.71 18.40
CA THR A 286 3.74 13.33 18.81
C THR A 286 4.46 12.39 19.75
N LYS A 287 5.21 11.47 19.14
CA LYS A 287 6.48 10.83 19.58
C LYS A 287 6.80 9.73 18.57
N GLN A 288 6.99 10.08 17.30
CA GLN A 288 7.81 9.22 16.44
C GLN A 288 9.24 9.32 16.97
N SER A 289 9.72 8.20 17.52
CA SER A 289 11.14 7.99 17.76
C SER A 289 11.88 8.24 16.46
N ALA A 290 12.95 9.01 16.53
CA ALA A 290 13.83 9.23 15.40
C ALA A 290 14.41 7.87 15.00
N TYR A 291 13.87 7.26 13.95
CA TYR A 291 14.49 6.12 13.32
C TYR A 291 15.90 6.53 12.92
N ALA A 292 16.89 5.74 13.35
CA ALA A 292 18.27 5.95 12.99
C ALA A 292 18.38 6.14 11.46
N THR A 293 18.93 7.26 11.03
CA THR A 293 19.39 7.43 9.66
C THR A 293 20.46 6.39 9.42
N VAL A 294 20.07 5.26 8.82
CA VAL A 294 21.03 4.33 8.24
C VAL A 294 21.61 5.04 7.03
N ASP A 295 22.82 5.58 7.20
CA ASP A 295 23.62 6.10 6.10
C ASP A 295 24.19 4.92 5.31
N ASP A 296 23.34 4.34 4.46
CA ASP A 296 23.78 3.45 3.40
C ASP A 296 23.51 4.15 2.07
N THR A 297 24.58 4.46 1.35
CA THR A 297 24.54 5.10 0.04
C THR A 297 23.98 4.11 -0.99
N ILE A 298 22.66 4.01 -1.08
CA ILE A 298 22.01 3.17 -2.09
C ILE A 298 22.16 3.86 -3.44
N THR A 299 23.08 3.35 -4.25
CA THR A 299 23.23 3.79 -5.63
C THR A 299 22.32 2.92 -6.49
N LEU A 300 21.13 3.44 -6.81
CA LEU A 300 20.30 2.88 -7.86
C LEU A 300 20.73 3.48 -9.18
N ASP A 301 20.85 2.66 -10.21
CA ASP A 301 20.90 3.18 -11.58
C ASP A 301 19.60 3.95 -11.81
N SER A 302 19.71 5.26 -12.07
CA SER A 302 18.56 6.05 -12.48
C SER A 302 17.94 5.37 -13.70
N PRO A 303 16.62 5.08 -13.72
CA PRO A 303 15.99 4.59 -14.92
C PRO A 303 16.37 5.56 -16.05
N LYS A 304 16.95 5.00 -17.13
CA LYS A 304 17.20 5.77 -18.35
C LYS A 304 15.86 6.38 -18.76
N GLU A 305 15.87 7.55 -19.40
CA GLU A 305 14.65 8.17 -19.92
C GLU A 305 13.91 7.17 -20.82
N THR A 306 12.96 6.44 -20.23
CA THR A 306 12.27 5.31 -20.85
C THR A 306 10.96 5.85 -21.39
N ALA A 307 10.75 5.63 -22.69
CA ALA A 307 9.46 5.93 -23.29
C ALA A 307 8.36 5.14 -22.55
N LEU A 308 7.19 5.77 -22.39
CA LEU A 308 6.05 5.12 -21.77
C LEU A 308 5.67 3.86 -22.58
N VAL A 309 5.75 2.70 -21.94
CA VAL A 309 5.51 1.40 -22.56
C VAL A 309 4.01 1.20 -22.79
N SER A 310 3.18 1.61 -21.83
CA SER A 310 1.73 1.42 -21.88
C SER A 310 0.96 2.48 -21.10
N GLU A 311 -0.13 2.98 -21.69
CA GLU A 311 -1.09 3.90 -21.08
C GLU A 311 -2.30 3.18 -20.45
N THR A 312 -2.29 1.84 -20.40
CA THR A 312 -3.44 1.03 -19.97
C THR A 312 -3.90 1.32 -18.54
N ILE A 313 -2.99 1.64 -17.62
CA ILE A 313 -3.34 1.98 -16.24
C ILE A 313 -3.97 3.39 -16.22
N SER A 314 -3.36 4.37 -16.87
CA SER A 314 -3.94 5.71 -17.02
C SER A 314 -5.34 5.68 -17.64
N ALA A 315 -5.51 4.93 -18.73
CA ALA A 315 -6.79 4.80 -19.42
C ALA A 315 -7.87 4.22 -18.49
N ALA A 316 -7.56 3.12 -17.79
CA ALA A 316 -8.51 2.49 -16.89
C ALA A 316 -8.83 3.34 -15.65
N MET A 317 -7.84 4.02 -15.06
CA MET A 317 -8.07 4.93 -13.94
C MET A 317 -8.93 6.13 -14.37
N THR A 318 -8.69 6.65 -15.58
CA THR A 318 -9.47 7.74 -16.17
C THR A 318 -10.91 7.29 -16.43
N GLN A 319 -11.10 6.16 -17.10
CA GLN A 319 -12.43 5.59 -17.35
C GLN A 319 -13.18 5.33 -16.04
N SER A 320 -12.51 4.78 -15.04
CA SER A 320 -13.11 4.47 -13.74
C SER A 320 -13.58 5.74 -13.02
N ILE A 321 -12.74 6.77 -12.91
CA ILE A 321 -13.11 7.97 -12.15
C ILE A 321 -14.13 8.83 -12.88
N PHE A 322 -14.05 8.94 -14.21
CA PHE A 322 -15.02 9.71 -14.98
C PHE A 322 -16.35 8.98 -15.13
N GLY A 323 -16.36 7.65 -15.25
CA GLY A 323 -17.60 6.87 -15.18
C GLY A 323 -18.31 7.04 -13.83
N TRP A 324 -17.53 7.08 -12.73
CA TRP A 324 -18.07 7.41 -11.42
C TRP A 324 -18.57 8.87 -11.34
N LEU A 325 -17.78 9.85 -11.80
CA LEU A 325 -18.15 11.27 -11.71
C LEU A 325 -19.35 11.63 -12.59
N ARG A 326 -19.46 11.03 -13.77
CA ARG A 326 -20.46 11.32 -14.79
C ARG A 326 -21.48 10.19 -14.93
N SER A 327 -21.84 9.57 -13.81
CA SER A 327 -22.86 8.50 -13.78
C SER A 327 -24.25 8.99 -14.23
N TYR A 328 -24.53 10.29 -14.16
CA TYR A 328 -25.77 10.92 -14.66
C TYR A 328 -25.67 11.43 -16.11
N GLY A 329 -24.52 11.22 -16.76
CA GLY A 329 -24.23 11.72 -18.09
C GLY A 329 -23.20 12.85 -18.12
N TRP A 330 -22.86 13.29 -19.32
CA TRP A 330 -21.76 14.23 -19.57
C TRP A 330 -22.25 15.63 -19.91
N PRO A 331 -21.68 16.69 -19.30
CA PRO A 331 -21.90 18.05 -19.74
C PRO A 331 -21.40 18.28 -21.16
N ALA A 332 -22.10 19.10 -21.94
CA ALA A 332 -21.70 19.44 -23.31
C ALA A 332 -20.31 20.10 -23.37
N ALA A 333 -19.92 20.83 -22.31
CA ALA A 333 -18.60 21.44 -22.18
C ALA A 333 -17.46 20.40 -22.09
N GLU A 334 -17.74 19.17 -21.65
CA GLU A 334 -16.75 18.10 -21.47
C GLU A 334 -16.59 17.22 -22.72
N LYS A 335 -17.03 17.68 -23.89
CA LYS A 335 -16.90 16.95 -25.17
C LYS A 335 -15.49 16.48 -25.48
N ALA A 336 -14.48 17.27 -25.14
CA ALA A 336 -13.09 16.89 -25.31
C ALA A 336 -12.67 15.67 -24.46
N ILE A 337 -13.37 15.41 -23.36
CA ILE A 337 -13.10 14.28 -22.45
C ILE A 337 -13.86 13.04 -22.91
N TYR A 338 -15.18 13.11 -23.08
CA TYR A 338 -15.97 11.93 -23.45
C TYR A 338 -15.81 11.49 -24.91
N SER A 339 -15.24 12.34 -25.78
CA SER A 339 -14.85 11.93 -27.13
C SER A 339 -13.45 11.30 -27.19
N HIS A 340 -12.73 11.25 -26.06
CA HIS A 340 -11.39 10.66 -26.00
C HIS A 340 -11.47 9.14 -26.12
N SER A 341 -10.52 8.51 -26.81
CA SER A 341 -10.51 7.06 -27.08
C SER A 341 -10.42 6.17 -25.84
N TRP A 342 -10.16 6.73 -24.66
CA TRP A 342 -10.16 5.99 -23.39
C TRP A 342 -11.53 5.91 -22.73
N ILE A 343 -12.45 6.79 -23.13
CA ILE A 343 -13.83 6.77 -22.65
C ILE A 343 -14.63 6.02 -23.72
N PRO A 344 -15.26 4.88 -23.39
CA PRO A 344 -16.13 4.23 -24.35
C PRO A 344 -17.27 5.19 -24.69
N SER A 345 -17.47 5.44 -25.98
CA SER A 345 -18.72 6.03 -26.43
C SER A 345 -19.83 5.05 -26.06
N GLU A 346 -20.82 5.47 -25.29
CA GLU A 346 -22.08 4.74 -25.18
C GLU A 346 -22.69 4.67 -26.59
N GLY A 347 -22.33 3.62 -27.33
CA GLY A 347 -23.09 3.16 -28.48
C GLY A 347 -24.34 2.47 -27.95
N PRO A 348 -25.47 2.52 -28.68
CA PRO A 348 -26.66 1.81 -28.27
C PRO A 348 -26.34 0.33 -28.09
N ASP A 349 -26.79 -0.26 -26.97
CA ASP A 349 -26.73 -1.69 -26.67
C ASP A 349 -27.22 -2.50 -27.87
N ASP A 350 -26.31 -3.09 -28.63
CA ASP A 350 -26.58 -4.27 -29.43
C ASP A 350 -26.15 -5.46 -28.59
N GLU A 351 -27.15 -6.08 -27.96
CA GLU A 351 -27.06 -7.42 -27.38
C GLU A 351 -26.61 -8.40 -28.47
N SER A 352 -25.31 -8.63 -28.59
CA SER A 352 -24.75 -9.78 -29.28
C SER A 352 -23.93 -10.61 -28.29
N ASP A 353 -24.61 -11.59 -27.71
CA ASP A 353 -24.05 -12.80 -27.13
C ASP A 353 -23.16 -13.49 -28.17
N ASP A 354 -21.84 -13.44 -27.99
CA ASP A 354 -20.92 -14.40 -28.59
C ASP A 354 -19.71 -14.58 -27.66
N GLY A 355 -19.45 -15.84 -27.29
CA GLY A 355 -18.50 -16.26 -26.25
C GLY A 355 -17.02 -16.00 -26.56
N PRO A 356 -16.12 -16.28 -25.61
CA PRO A 356 -14.71 -15.94 -25.75
C PRO A 356 -14.01 -16.94 -26.69
N GLU A 357 -13.62 -16.47 -27.87
CA GLU A 357 -12.55 -17.12 -28.65
C GLU A 357 -11.20 -16.53 -28.24
N ASP A 358 -10.31 -17.43 -27.81
CA ASP A 358 -8.89 -17.17 -27.54
C ASP A 358 -8.19 -16.76 -28.84
N ASP A 359 -7.53 -15.59 -28.85
CA ASP A 359 -6.47 -15.34 -29.82
C ASP A 359 -5.22 -14.73 -29.16
N VAL A 360 -4.17 -15.53 -29.18
CA VAL A 360 -2.83 -15.22 -28.69
C VAL A 360 -2.12 -14.44 -29.78
N SER A 361 -1.84 -13.15 -29.54
CA SER A 361 -1.00 -12.36 -30.44
C SER A 361 0.37 -12.04 -29.84
N ASP A 362 1.38 -12.53 -30.56
CA ASP A 362 2.84 -12.45 -30.41
C ASP A 362 3.40 -11.00 -30.37
N PRO A 363 4.33 -10.62 -29.47
CA PRO A 363 4.82 -9.25 -29.35
C PRO A 363 5.96 -8.96 -30.34
N GLY A 364 5.60 -8.59 -31.57
CA GLY A 364 6.53 -8.17 -32.62
C GLY A 364 6.61 -6.65 -32.81
N LYS A 365 7.58 -5.99 -32.14
CA LYS A 365 8.19 -4.68 -32.47
C LYS A 365 7.24 -3.52 -32.83
N ALA A 366 6.80 -2.75 -31.82
CA ALA A 366 6.43 -1.35 -32.01
C ALA A 366 7.62 -0.43 -31.69
N LYS A 367 7.92 0.51 -32.57
CA LYS A 367 8.94 1.56 -32.38
C LYS A 367 8.30 2.67 -31.54
N TYR A 368 8.78 2.90 -30.32
CA TYR A 368 8.20 3.84 -29.35
C TYR A 368 8.88 5.21 -29.45
N THR A 369 8.09 6.30 -29.45
CA THR A 369 8.60 7.69 -29.55
C THR A 369 7.98 8.61 -28.50
N SER A 370 8.71 9.69 -28.19
CA SER A 370 8.40 10.84 -27.31
C SER A 370 7.02 11.51 -27.55
N ASP A 371 6.43 11.28 -28.72
CA ASP A 371 5.19 11.89 -29.21
C ASP A 371 3.96 11.58 -28.32
N LYS A 372 3.96 10.45 -27.62
CA LYS A 372 2.83 10.07 -26.74
C LYS A 372 2.72 10.93 -25.48
N PHE A 373 3.85 11.29 -24.87
CA PHE A 373 3.84 12.16 -23.69
C PHE A 373 3.36 13.58 -24.06
N GLU A 374 3.80 14.09 -25.21
CA GLU A 374 3.34 15.37 -25.74
C GLU A 374 1.84 15.37 -26.04
N ARG A 375 1.26 14.25 -26.51
CA ARG A 375 -0.19 14.12 -26.70
C ARG A 375 -0.98 14.20 -25.39
N ILE A 376 -0.50 13.57 -24.31
CA ILE A 376 -1.16 13.64 -23.00
C ILE A 376 -1.02 15.05 -22.42
N ALA A 377 0.14 15.69 -22.55
CA ALA A 377 0.35 17.06 -22.13
C ALA A 377 -0.52 18.06 -22.93
N ALA A 378 -0.65 17.86 -24.24
CA ALA A 378 -1.53 18.68 -25.09
C ALA A 378 -3.01 18.48 -24.74
N TRP A 379 -3.42 17.27 -24.33
CA TRP A 379 -4.77 17.01 -23.84
C TRP A 379 -5.06 17.79 -22.54
N LEU A 380 -4.07 17.95 -21.65
CA LEU A 380 -4.20 18.79 -20.45
C LEU A 380 -4.48 20.26 -20.78
N GLU A 381 -3.82 20.83 -21.80
CA GLU A 381 -4.04 22.22 -22.21
C GLU A 381 -5.45 22.45 -22.79
N GLN A 382 -6.05 21.41 -23.38
CA GLN A 382 -7.40 21.46 -23.91
C GLN A 382 -8.46 21.30 -22.81
N CYS A 383 -8.21 20.48 -21.79
CA CYS A 383 -9.14 20.24 -20.68
C CYS A 383 -9.01 21.23 -19.51
N GLY A 384 -7.95 22.07 -19.51
CA GLY A 384 -7.70 23.09 -18.49
C GLY A 384 -8.37 24.45 -18.74
N LYS A 385 -9.02 24.64 -19.89
CA LYS A 385 -9.88 25.80 -20.21
C LYS A 385 -11.34 25.40 -19.97
#